data_AF-G7VW54-F1
#
_entry.id   AF-G7VW54-F1
#
_cell.length_a   1.000
_cell.length_b   1.000
_cell.length_c   1.000
_cell.angle_alpha   90.00
_cell.angle_beta   90.00
_cell.angle_gamma   90.00
#
_symmetry.space_group_name_H-M   'P 1'
#
loop_
_entity.id
_entity.type
_entity.pdbx_description
1 polymer ?
#
loop_
_entity_poly.entity_id
_entity_poly.type
_entity_poly.pdbx_seq_one_letter_code
_entity_poly.pdbx_strand_id
1 'polypeptide(L)'
;MTQPNRLPQDMNRTPGSIGGTEHMERLLHHLRNLGFTEMEAKVMVELSRQNAASGYEVAKRLGASRSNVYAALQRLAGQGYLRASAGEPVRYSMLPSGELTRMIEGQLQESLRAVEKEMPRAEPDKPTFYNVEGDRNVLESLTRELERAEHEIVLDLWSEEAELLRTELEKAEKRGVRLLWSCDNGESVLGPWLPHASHEAGQEPSGRKFSFVIDRRWCMLGMRGENCPTQALITEHPVMTGLLLNHFAQDLILYELEHDMGSELSTRYGWRYEGIIGKYMSAGE
;
A
#
# COMPACT_ATOMS: atom_id res chain seq x y z
N MET A 1 -50.90 -46.28 -1.49
CA MET A 1 -49.86 -45.58 -2.28
C MET A 1 -50.32 -45.69 -3.72
N THR A 2 -50.79 -44.65 -4.40
CA THR A 2 -50.03 -43.44 -4.81
C THR A 2 -51.04 -42.35 -5.23
N GLN A 3 -50.86 -41.10 -4.76
CA GLN A 3 -51.67 -39.93 -5.16
C GLN A 3 -51.24 -39.40 -6.54
N PRO A 4 -52.14 -38.73 -7.30
CA PRO A 4 -51.76 -38.03 -8.52
C PRO A 4 -51.20 -36.63 -8.21
N ASN A 5 -50.08 -36.33 -8.85
CA ASN A 5 -49.27 -35.13 -8.70
C ASN A 5 -50.00 -33.88 -9.23
N ARG A 6 -50.26 -32.89 -8.38
CA ARG A 6 -50.69 -31.53 -8.79
C ARG A 6 -49.44 -30.68 -9.00
N LEU A 7 -49.26 -30.15 -10.22
CA LEU A 7 -48.32 -29.07 -10.48
C LEU A 7 -48.85 -27.76 -9.86
N PRO A 8 -48.05 -27.02 -9.08
CA PRO A 8 -48.42 -25.67 -8.69
C PRO A 8 -48.13 -24.69 -9.84
N GLN A 9 -49.13 -23.86 -10.16
CA GLN A 9 -48.96 -22.63 -10.93
C GLN A 9 -48.19 -21.65 -10.04
N ASP A 10 -46.93 -21.34 -10.38
CA ASP A 10 -46.18 -20.29 -9.70
C ASP A 10 -45.98 -19.09 -10.64
N MET A 11 -46.76 -18.07 -10.32
CA MET A 11 -46.50 -16.64 -10.39
C MET A 11 -45.28 -16.18 -11.19
N ASN A 12 -45.61 -15.56 -12.30
CA ASN A 12 -44.86 -14.53 -13.01
C ASN A 12 -44.27 -13.49 -12.01
N ARG A 13 -43.00 -13.64 -11.63
CA ARG A 13 -42.20 -12.58 -10.99
C ARG A 13 -41.17 -12.09 -11.99
N THR A 14 -41.38 -10.89 -12.51
CA THR A 14 -40.42 -10.14 -13.32
C THR A 14 -39.16 -9.83 -12.50
N PRO A 15 -37.94 -10.20 -12.94
CA PRO A 15 -36.70 -9.78 -12.28
C PRO A 15 -36.19 -8.49 -12.95
N GLY A 16 -36.32 -7.34 -12.29
CA GLY A 16 -35.92 -6.06 -12.89
C GLY A 16 -35.64 -4.90 -11.93
N SER A 17 -35.17 -5.15 -10.69
CA SER A 17 -35.02 -4.07 -9.69
C SER A 17 -33.71 -4.10 -8.87
N ILE A 18 -33.02 -5.24 -8.78
CA ILE A 18 -31.89 -5.38 -7.84
C ILE A 18 -30.62 -4.65 -8.32
N GLY A 19 -30.28 -4.74 -9.62
CA GLY A 19 -29.05 -4.14 -10.16
C GLY A 19 -29.04 -2.60 -10.26
N GLY A 20 -30.21 -1.95 -10.29
CA GLY A 20 -30.30 -0.49 -10.38
C GLY A 20 -30.01 0.22 -9.06
N THR A 21 -30.34 -0.42 -7.94
CA THR A 21 -30.16 0.13 -6.59
C THR A 21 -28.70 0.04 -6.15
N GLU A 22 -28.03 -1.07 -6.44
CA GLU A 22 -26.62 -1.28 -6.13
C GLU A 22 -25.71 -0.32 -6.92
N HIS A 23 -25.99 -0.11 -8.21
CA HIS A 23 -25.26 0.86 -9.02
C HIS A 23 -25.41 2.29 -8.48
N MET A 24 -26.60 2.61 -7.96
CA MET A 24 -26.88 3.92 -7.38
C MET A 24 -26.12 4.16 -6.07
N GLU A 25 -26.12 3.17 -5.19
CA GLU A 25 -25.36 3.25 -3.93
C GLU A 25 -23.87 3.42 -4.17
N ARG A 26 -23.32 2.71 -5.17
CA ARG A 26 -21.93 2.89 -5.60
C ARG A 26 -21.65 4.31 -6.10
N LEU A 27 -22.53 4.88 -6.93
CA LEU A 27 -22.37 6.26 -7.41
C LEU A 27 -22.37 7.27 -6.25
N LEU A 28 -23.32 7.15 -5.32
CA LEU A 28 -23.39 8.02 -4.14
C LEU A 28 -22.15 7.88 -3.26
N HIS A 29 -21.61 6.66 -3.09
CA HIS A 29 -20.36 6.43 -2.38
C HIS A 29 -19.18 7.15 -3.04
N HIS A 30 -19.03 7.04 -4.36
CA HIS A 30 -17.95 7.74 -5.08
C HIS A 30 -18.08 9.26 -5.00
N LEU A 31 -19.28 9.82 -5.12
CA LEU A 31 -19.51 11.25 -4.93
C LEU A 31 -19.11 11.71 -3.51
N ARG A 32 -19.40 10.91 -2.48
CA ARG A 32 -18.96 11.22 -1.12
C ARG A 32 -17.44 11.20 -0.96
N ASN A 33 -16.76 10.26 -1.60
CA ASN A 33 -15.29 10.21 -1.59
C ASN A 33 -14.64 11.41 -2.31
N LEU A 34 -15.36 12.03 -3.24
CA LEU A 34 -14.97 13.28 -3.89
C LEU A 34 -15.26 14.54 -3.03
N GLY A 35 -15.75 14.38 -1.80
CA GLY A 35 -15.97 15.48 -0.86
C GLY A 35 -17.37 16.08 -0.87
N PHE A 36 -18.30 15.52 -1.65
CA PHE A 36 -19.70 15.96 -1.62
C PHE A 36 -20.45 15.39 -0.41
N THR A 37 -21.32 16.19 0.17
CA THR A 37 -22.24 15.73 1.23
C THR A 37 -23.26 14.74 0.67
N GLU A 38 -23.88 13.96 1.55
CA GLU A 38 -24.92 13.01 1.14
C GLU A 38 -26.10 13.69 0.42
N MET A 39 -26.50 14.88 0.88
CA MET A 39 -27.58 15.63 0.24
C MET A 39 -27.16 16.16 -1.13
N GLU A 40 -25.95 16.70 -1.26
CA GLU A 40 -25.41 17.15 -2.55
C GLU A 40 -25.35 15.98 -3.55
N ALA A 41 -24.84 14.81 -3.14
CA ALA A 41 -24.81 13.60 -3.95
C ALA A 41 -26.20 13.19 -4.43
N LYS A 42 -27.19 13.16 -3.52
CA LYS A 42 -28.59 12.84 -3.86
C LYS A 42 -29.21 13.86 -4.83
N VAL A 43 -28.96 15.16 -4.63
CA VAL A 43 -29.42 16.23 -5.54
C VAL A 43 -28.80 16.10 -6.92
N MET A 44 -27.49 15.85 -7.01
CA MET A 44 -26.79 15.67 -8.28
C MET A 44 -27.35 14.49 -9.08
N VAL A 45 -27.57 13.35 -8.42
CA VAL A 45 -28.20 12.17 -9.04
C VAL A 45 -29.63 12.44 -9.49
N GLU A 46 -30.42 13.14 -8.68
CA GLU A 46 -31.81 13.42 -9.02
C GLU A 46 -31.92 14.37 -10.23
N LEU A 47 -31.03 15.37 -10.30
CA LEU A 47 -30.95 16.29 -11.42
C LEU A 47 -30.32 15.65 -12.66
N SER A 48 -29.43 14.67 -12.54
CA SER A 48 -28.85 13.99 -13.72
C SER A 48 -29.86 13.13 -14.48
N ARG A 49 -30.98 12.77 -13.84
CA ARG A 49 -32.10 12.05 -14.46
C ARG A 49 -33.04 12.97 -15.24
N GLN A 50 -32.82 14.28 -15.23
CA GLN A 50 -33.74 15.28 -15.75
C GLN A 50 -33.00 16.40 -16.48
N ASN A 51 -33.71 17.13 -17.33
CA ASN A 51 -33.11 18.29 -17.99
C ASN A 51 -32.97 19.47 -17.00
N ALA A 52 -34.04 19.88 -16.33
CA ALA A 52 -34.00 20.94 -15.32
C ALA A 52 -35.17 20.83 -14.34
N ALA A 53 -34.94 21.12 -13.05
CA ALA A 53 -35.97 21.07 -12.01
C ALA A 53 -35.87 22.25 -11.03
N SER A 54 -37.00 22.71 -10.51
CA SER A 54 -37.03 23.69 -9.42
C SER A 54 -36.63 23.04 -8.08
N GLY A 55 -36.12 23.83 -7.14
CA GLY A 55 -35.73 23.29 -5.83
C GLY A 55 -36.89 22.64 -5.06
N TYR A 56 -38.12 23.10 -5.29
CA TYR A 56 -39.32 22.47 -4.76
C TYR A 56 -39.57 21.08 -5.35
N GLU A 57 -39.45 20.93 -6.67
CA GLU A 57 -39.61 19.64 -7.36
C GLU A 57 -38.55 18.63 -6.88
N VAL A 58 -37.29 19.08 -6.73
CA VAL A 58 -36.19 18.24 -6.21
C VAL A 58 -36.48 17.79 -4.77
N ALA A 59 -36.86 18.73 -3.89
CA ALA A 59 -37.16 18.40 -2.48
C ALA A 59 -38.32 17.42 -2.34
N LYS A 60 -39.38 17.60 -3.14
CA LYS A 60 -40.53 16.72 -3.15
C LYS A 60 -40.16 15.29 -3.56
N ARG A 61 -39.30 15.12 -4.56
CA ARG A 61 -38.89 13.79 -5.05
C ARG A 61 -37.91 13.08 -4.13
N LEU A 62 -36.96 13.83 -3.55
CA LEU A 62 -36.02 13.28 -2.58
C LEU A 62 -36.66 12.97 -1.22
N GLY A 63 -37.90 13.39 -0.97
CA GLY A 63 -38.55 13.24 0.33
C GLY A 63 -37.81 13.99 1.44
N ALA A 64 -37.09 15.06 1.09
CA ALA A 64 -36.19 15.79 1.98
C ALA A 64 -36.75 17.17 2.34
N SER A 65 -36.25 17.76 3.43
CA SER A 65 -36.64 19.12 3.83
C SER A 65 -36.25 20.13 2.74
N ARG A 66 -37.14 21.09 2.47
CA ARG A 66 -36.88 22.13 1.46
C ARG A 66 -35.59 22.89 1.80
N SER A 67 -35.41 23.25 3.07
CA SER A 67 -34.22 23.97 3.55
C SER A 67 -32.92 23.26 3.15
N ASN A 68 -32.80 21.95 3.42
CA ASN A 68 -31.59 21.19 3.13
C ASN A 68 -31.30 21.08 1.64
N VAL A 69 -32.36 20.90 0.82
CA VAL A 69 -32.22 20.80 -0.63
C VAL A 69 -31.84 22.14 -1.25
N TYR A 70 -32.44 23.24 -0.81
CA TYR A 70 -32.05 24.58 -1.28
C TYR A 70 -30.61 24.92 -0.89
N ALA A 71 -30.16 24.55 0.32
CA ALA A 71 -28.77 24.74 0.73
C ALA A 71 -27.79 23.95 -0.15
N ALA A 72 -28.10 22.68 -0.46
CA ALA A 72 -27.29 21.86 -1.37
C ALA A 72 -27.27 22.42 -2.80
N LEU A 73 -28.43 22.82 -3.34
CA LEU A 73 -28.53 23.44 -4.67
C LEU A 73 -27.71 24.72 -4.76
N GLN A 74 -27.78 25.58 -3.74
CA GLN A 74 -27.01 26.82 -3.70
C GLN A 74 -25.50 26.57 -3.64
N ARG A 75 -25.04 25.63 -2.82
CA ARG A 75 -23.61 25.26 -2.75
C ARG A 75 -23.11 24.71 -4.08
N LEU A 76 -23.84 23.77 -4.67
CA LEU A 76 -23.48 23.17 -5.95
C LEU A 76 -23.49 24.19 -7.10
N ALA A 77 -24.48 25.09 -7.14
CA ALA A 77 -24.51 26.17 -8.12
C ALA A 77 -23.38 27.19 -7.90
N GLY A 78 -23.08 27.55 -6.64
CA GLY A 78 -21.99 28.46 -6.30
C GLY A 78 -20.61 27.91 -6.65
N GLN A 79 -20.45 26.59 -6.64
CA GLN A 79 -19.24 25.89 -7.10
C GLN A 79 -19.24 25.59 -8.62
N GLY A 80 -20.29 25.99 -9.34
CA GLY A 80 -20.42 25.81 -10.79
C GLY A 80 -20.89 24.42 -11.22
N TYR A 81 -21.14 23.48 -10.31
CA TYR A 81 -21.59 22.11 -10.62
C TYR A 81 -23.00 22.04 -11.22
N LEU A 82 -23.80 23.08 -10.97
CA LEU A 82 -25.15 23.23 -11.50
C LEU A 82 -25.27 24.54 -12.28
N ARG A 83 -26.09 24.52 -13.34
CA ARG A 83 -26.58 25.74 -13.99
C ARG A 83 -27.92 26.13 -13.38
N ALA A 84 -28.09 27.40 -13.05
CA ALA A 84 -29.35 27.97 -12.57
C ALA A 84 -29.95 28.89 -13.65
N SER A 85 -31.25 28.76 -13.91
CA SER A 85 -31.96 29.67 -14.81
C SER A 85 -32.22 31.03 -14.17
N ALA A 86 -32.21 32.10 -14.96
CA ALA A 86 -32.51 33.46 -14.49
C ALA A 86 -34.01 33.76 -14.25
N GLY A 87 -34.92 32.81 -14.51
CA GLY A 87 -36.37 32.99 -14.37
C GLY A 87 -36.92 32.64 -12.99
N GLU A 88 -38.17 33.03 -12.74
CA GLU A 88 -38.96 32.60 -11.59
C GLU A 88 -40.01 31.55 -12.00
N PRO A 89 -40.02 30.34 -11.42
CA PRO A 89 -39.08 29.85 -10.40
C PRO A 89 -37.72 29.45 -11.00
N VAL A 90 -36.65 29.62 -10.22
CA VAL A 90 -35.29 29.16 -10.58
C VAL A 90 -35.30 27.66 -10.80
N ARG A 91 -34.85 27.23 -11.98
CA ARG A 91 -34.62 25.83 -12.33
C ARG A 91 -33.13 25.53 -12.36
N TYR A 92 -32.76 24.40 -11.79
CA TYR A 92 -31.40 23.89 -11.75
C TYR A 92 -31.25 22.73 -12.72
N SER A 93 -30.12 22.68 -13.41
CA SER A 93 -29.73 21.57 -14.28
C SER A 93 -28.30 21.16 -13.99
N MET A 94 -28.03 19.86 -14.00
CA MET A 94 -26.67 19.34 -13.90
C MET A 94 -25.86 19.68 -15.13
N LEU A 95 -24.55 19.90 -14.94
CA LEU A 95 -23.61 19.86 -16.06
C LEU A 95 -23.60 18.45 -16.70
N PRO A 96 -23.33 18.35 -18.01
CA PRO A 96 -23.04 17.06 -18.63
C PRO A 96 -21.94 16.32 -17.86
N SER A 97 -22.08 15.00 -17.72
CA SER A 97 -21.18 14.19 -16.88
C SER A 97 -19.70 14.40 -17.20
N GLY A 98 -19.33 14.47 -18.48
CA GLY A 98 -17.96 14.71 -18.91
C GLY A 98 -17.43 16.13 -18.66
N GLU A 99 -18.30 17.14 -18.52
CA GLU A 99 -17.93 18.50 -18.10
C GLU A 99 -17.75 18.54 -16.57
N LEU A 100 -18.68 17.90 -15.84
CA LEU A 100 -18.63 17.77 -14.39
C LEU A 100 -17.34 17.08 -13.91
N THR A 101 -17.01 15.91 -14.47
CA THR A 101 -15.84 15.14 -14.04
C THR A 101 -14.54 15.90 -14.30
N ARG A 102 -14.40 16.54 -15.48
CA ARG A 102 -13.23 17.37 -15.79
C ARG A 102 -13.08 18.55 -14.83
N MET A 103 -14.19 19.16 -14.43
CA MET A 103 -14.15 20.28 -13.49
C MET A 103 -13.73 19.82 -12.09
N ILE A 104 -14.27 18.69 -11.61
CA ILE A 104 -13.87 18.09 -10.31
C ILE A 104 -12.38 17.71 -10.34
N GLU A 105 -11.93 17.04 -11.40
CA GLU A 105 -10.54 16.65 -11.59
C GLU A 105 -9.60 17.87 -11.56
N GLY A 106 -9.95 18.93 -12.28
CA GLY A 106 -9.17 20.17 -12.31
C GLY A 106 -9.03 20.81 -10.92
N GLN A 107 -10.13 20.93 -10.18
CA GLN A 107 -10.12 21.50 -8.83
C GLN A 107 -9.29 20.66 -7.85
N LEU A 108 -9.38 19.33 -7.96
CA LEU A 108 -8.61 18.42 -7.12
C LEU A 108 -7.11 18.53 -7.44
N GLN A 109 -6.74 18.53 -8.72
CA GLN A 109 -5.35 18.68 -9.16
C GLN A 109 -4.74 20.02 -8.73
N GLU A 110 -5.50 21.11 -8.84
CA GLU A 110 -5.07 22.42 -8.35
C GLU A 110 -4.85 22.42 -6.84
N SER A 111 -5.76 21.83 -6.08
CA SER A 111 -5.63 21.70 -4.62
C SER A 111 -4.42 20.86 -4.22
N LEU A 112 -4.18 19.73 -4.91
CA LEU A 112 -3.01 18.87 -4.67
C LEU A 112 -1.70 19.63 -4.95
N ARG A 113 -1.63 20.38 -6.05
CA ARG A 113 -0.46 21.22 -6.36
C ARG A 113 -0.23 22.31 -5.33
N ALA A 114 -1.29 22.94 -4.83
CA ALA A 114 -1.19 23.94 -3.77
C ALA A 114 -0.64 23.30 -2.49
N VAL A 115 -1.16 22.12 -2.10
CA VAL A 115 -0.64 21.36 -0.97
C VAL A 115 0.84 21.01 -1.15
N GLU A 116 1.26 20.45 -2.28
CA GLU A 116 2.67 20.10 -2.53
C GLU A 116 3.63 21.30 -2.47
N LYS A 117 3.14 22.48 -2.87
CA LYS A 117 3.92 23.72 -2.96
C LYS A 117 3.96 24.49 -1.64
N GLU A 118 2.84 24.57 -0.94
CA GLU A 118 2.64 25.45 0.22
C GLU A 118 2.70 24.72 1.55
N MET A 119 2.60 23.38 1.57
CA MET A 119 2.77 22.61 2.79
C MET A 119 4.15 22.93 3.38
N PRO A 120 4.22 23.45 4.61
CA PRO A 120 5.49 23.77 5.24
C PRO A 120 6.32 22.49 5.31
N ARG A 121 7.42 22.47 4.56
CA ARG A 121 8.42 21.42 4.70
C ARG A 121 9.13 21.72 6.01
N ALA A 122 9.12 20.77 6.95
CA ALA A 122 10.20 20.75 7.93
C ALA A 122 11.52 20.84 7.13
N GLU A 123 12.51 21.57 7.63
CA GLU A 123 13.87 21.44 7.08
C GLU A 123 14.15 19.93 6.89
N PRO A 124 14.84 19.50 5.81
CA PRO A 124 15.19 18.09 5.65
C PRO A 124 16.06 17.71 6.85
N ASP A 125 15.39 17.24 7.88
CA ASP A 125 15.98 17.01 9.18
C ASP A 125 16.85 15.78 8.98
N LYS A 126 18.10 15.94 9.43
CA LYS A 126 19.18 14.95 9.52
C LYS A 126 18.72 13.50 9.28
N PRO A 127 19.48 12.70 8.52
CA PRO A 127 19.10 11.32 8.20
C PRO A 127 18.45 10.61 9.39
N THR A 128 17.13 10.46 9.30
CA THR A 128 16.30 10.05 10.42
C THR A 128 16.11 8.55 10.34
N PHE A 129 16.04 7.93 11.51
CA PHE A 129 15.67 6.54 11.67
C PHE A 129 14.16 6.48 11.90
N TYR A 130 13.43 5.85 10.99
CA TYR A 130 11.98 5.69 11.08
C TYR A 130 11.61 4.22 11.26
N ASN A 131 10.79 3.95 12.26
CA ASN A 131 10.26 2.61 12.51
C ASN A 131 8.92 2.46 11.79
N VAL A 132 8.73 1.32 11.13
CA VAL A 132 7.49 0.93 10.47
C VAL A 132 7.07 -0.41 11.02
N GLU A 133 5.83 -0.48 11.49
CA GLU A 133 5.25 -1.67 12.10
C GLU A 133 4.11 -2.24 11.25
N GLY A 134 4.00 -3.56 11.23
CA GLY A 134 2.97 -4.32 10.55
C GLY A 134 3.29 -4.64 9.10
N ASP A 135 2.97 -5.88 8.68
CA ASP A 135 3.25 -6.43 7.36
C ASP A 135 2.84 -5.52 6.22
N ARG A 136 1.62 -4.99 6.28
CA ARG A 136 1.08 -4.13 5.23
C ARG A 136 1.94 -2.87 5.04
N ASN A 137 2.28 -2.18 6.13
CA ASN A 137 3.02 -0.92 6.06
C ASN A 137 4.47 -1.13 5.60
N VAL A 138 5.09 -2.23 6.06
CA VAL A 138 6.44 -2.63 5.63
C VAL A 138 6.46 -2.96 4.14
N LEU A 139 5.54 -3.82 3.67
CA LEU A 139 5.45 -4.20 2.26
C LEU A 139 5.08 -3.00 1.37
N GLU A 140 4.10 -2.18 1.74
CA GLU A 140 3.74 -0.98 0.98
C GLU A 140 4.91 0.02 0.89
N SER A 141 5.73 0.11 1.94
CA SER A 141 6.92 0.97 1.92
C SER A 141 8.03 0.41 1.05
N LEU A 142 8.27 -0.90 1.08
CA LEU A 142 9.20 -1.57 0.18
C LEU A 142 8.77 -1.43 -1.27
N THR A 143 7.53 -1.80 -1.61
CA THR A 143 7.01 -1.72 -2.99
C THR A 143 7.17 -0.32 -3.57
N ARG A 144 6.82 0.72 -2.80
CA ARG A 144 6.95 2.11 -3.23
C ARG A 144 8.39 2.50 -3.57
N GLU A 145 9.37 2.07 -2.77
CA GLU A 145 10.77 2.40 -3.01
C GLU A 145 11.40 1.50 -4.10
N LEU A 146 10.98 0.24 -4.22
CA LEU A 146 11.35 -0.64 -5.33
C LEU A 146 10.86 -0.11 -6.68
N GLU A 147 9.68 0.52 -6.73
CA GLU A 147 9.16 1.17 -7.94
C GLU A 147 9.98 2.40 -8.35
N ARG A 148 10.61 3.07 -7.38
CA ARG A 148 11.45 4.26 -7.57
C ARG A 148 12.91 3.96 -7.85
N ALA A 149 13.37 2.73 -7.60
CA ALA A 149 14.75 2.33 -7.82
C ALA A 149 15.20 2.57 -9.27
N GLU A 150 16.38 3.17 -9.43
CA GLU A 150 16.94 3.60 -10.73
C GLU A 150 18.20 2.83 -11.13
N HIS A 151 19.07 2.47 -10.19
CA HIS A 151 20.42 1.95 -10.48
C HIS A 151 20.64 0.54 -9.93
N GLU A 152 20.44 0.34 -8.62
CA GLU A 152 20.68 -0.95 -7.99
C GLU A 152 19.84 -1.19 -6.72
N ILE A 153 19.59 -2.47 -6.44
CA ILE A 153 18.91 -2.94 -5.24
C ILE A 153 19.74 -4.08 -4.66
N VAL A 154 20.25 -3.89 -3.44
CA VAL A 154 20.97 -4.90 -2.66
C VAL A 154 20.02 -5.49 -1.63
N LEU A 155 19.83 -6.80 -1.63
CA LEU A 155 18.86 -7.51 -0.79
C LEU A 155 19.54 -8.62 0.02
N ASP A 156 19.16 -8.74 1.28
CA ASP A 156 19.35 -9.95 2.11
C ASP A 156 17.98 -10.44 2.54
N LEU A 157 17.52 -11.56 1.97
CA LEU A 157 16.15 -12.05 2.09
C LEU A 157 16.08 -13.55 2.30
N TRP A 158 15.07 -13.99 3.03
CA TRP A 158 14.62 -15.37 3.03
C TRP A 158 13.79 -15.67 1.78
N SER A 159 13.64 -16.95 1.46
CA SER A 159 12.92 -17.41 0.27
C SER A 159 11.45 -16.93 0.26
N GLU A 160 10.81 -16.85 1.42
CA GLU A 160 9.42 -16.40 1.57
C GLU A 160 9.25 -14.92 1.27
N GLU A 161 10.15 -14.07 1.79
CA GLU A 161 10.16 -12.64 1.49
C GLU A 161 10.52 -12.37 0.02
N ALA A 162 11.41 -13.16 -0.57
CA ALA A 162 11.74 -13.09 -1.98
C ALA A 162 10.52 -13.43 -2.88
N GLU A 163 9.75 -14.46 -2.51
CA GLU A 163 8.53 -14.83 -3.24
C GLU A 163 7.46 -13.72 -3.18
N LEU A 164 7.28 -13.11 -2.00
CA LEU A 164 6.31 -12.03 -1.81
C LEU A 164 6.59 -10.79 -2.66
N LEU A 165 7.88 -10.52 -2.95
CA LEU A 165 8.33 -9.33 -3.68
C LEU A 165 8.77 -9.65 -5.12
N ARG A 166 8.56 -10.90 -5.58
CA ARG A 166 8.99 -11.39 -6.89
C ARG A 166 8.56 -10.46 -8.02
N THR A 167 7.29 -10.05 -8.02
CA THR A 167 6.71 -9.25 -9.11
C THR A 167 7.37 -7.87 -9.21
N GLU A 168 7.64 -7.25 -8.07
CA GLU A 168 8.23 -5.93 -7.92
C GLU A 168 9.71 -5.94 -8.33
N LEU A 169 10.45 -6.97 -7.89
CA LEU A 169 11.85 -7.18 -8.25
C LEU A 169 12.01 -7.43 -9.77
N GLU A 170 11.17 -8.29 -10.36
CA GLU A 170 11.17 -8.50 -11.82
C GLU A 170 10.86 -7.22 -12.60
N LYS A 171 9.96 -6.37 -12.09
CA LYS A 171 9.69 -5.06 -12.72
C LYS A 171 10.91 -4.15 -12.64
N ALA A 172 11.65 -4.14 -11.53
CA ALA A 172 12.87 -3.35 -11.39
C ALA A 172 13.96 -3.82 -12.35
N GLU A 173 14.18 -5.13 -12.44
CA GLU A 173 15.13 -5.73 -13.38
C GLU A 173 14.78 -5.38 -14.84
N LYS A 174 13.49 -5.46 -15.23
CA LYS A 174 13.02 -5.04 -16.56
C LYS A 174 13.27 -3.57 -16.88
N ARG A 175 13.38 -2.70 -15.87
CA ARG A 175 13.77 -1.28 -16.04
C ARG A 175 15.28 -1.10 -16.18
N GLY A 176 16.07 -2.16 -16.05
CA GLY A 176 17.54 -2.11 -16.09
C GLY A 176 18.20 -1.89 -14.72
N VAL A 177 17.44 -1.97 -13.63
CA VAL A 177 17.98 -1.85 -12.27
C VAL A 177 18.73 -3.13 -11.90
N ARG A 178 19.96 -3.01 -11.42
CA ARG A 178 20.78 -4.16 -11.03
C ARG A 178 20.31 -4.75 -9.70
N LEU A 179 19.98 -6.03 -9.68
CA LEU A 179 19.65 -6.75 -8.45
C LEU A 179 20.87 -7.51 -7.94
N LEU A 180 21.26 -7.26 -6.69
CA LEU A 180 22.31 -7.98 -5.98
C LEU A 180 21.67 -8.62 -4.74
N TRP A 181 21.67 -9.93 -4.64
CA TRP A 181 20.92 -10.62 -3.58
C TRP A 181 21.78 -11.69 -2.92
N SER A 182 21.66 -11.74 -1.60
CA SER A 182 22.06 -12.87 -0.76
C SER A 182 20.76 -13.50 -0.30
N CYS A 183 20.50 -14.75 -0.67
CA CYS A 183 19.36 -15.47 -0.12
C CYS A 183 19.85 -16.48 0.89
N ASP A 184 19.33 -16.37 2.10
CA ASP A 184 19.40 -17.46 3.06
C ASP A 184 18.33 -18.49 2.68
N ASN A 185 18.78 -19.64 2.21
CA ASN A 185 17.94 -20.80 1.92
C ASN A 185 17.80 -21.73 3.16
N GLY A 186 18.21 -21.27 4.34
CA GLY A 186 18.30 -22.10 5.55
C GLY A 186 19.49 -23.07 5.54
N GLU A 187 20.20 -23.14 4.41
CA GLU A 187 21.46 -23.87 4.23
C GLU A 187 22.64 -22.92 4.03
N SER A 188 22.43 -21.60 4.17
CA SER A 188 23.52 -20.65 4.13
C SER A 188 24.48 -20.97 5.26
N VAL A 189 25.75 -21.14 4.91
CA VAL A 189 26.85 -21.34 5.88
C VAL A 189 26.95 -20.14 6.85
N LEU A 190 26.32 -19.01 6.47
CA LEU A 190 26.20 -17.72 7.16
C LEU A 190 24.94 -17.53 8.03
N GLY A 191 24.07 -18.53 8.15
CA GLY A 191 23.03 -18.53 9.20
C GLY A 191 23.61 -18.16 10.58
N PRO A 192 22.79 -17.67 11.52
CA PRO A 192 23.20 -16.77 12.60
C PRO A 192 24.56 -17.15 13.22
N TRP A 193 25.58 -16.35 12.93
CA TRP A 193 26.94 -16.46 13.49
C TRP A 193 26.99 -16.45 15.02
N LEU A 194 25.90 -16.00 15.62
CA LEU A 194 25.68 -16.01 17.05
C LEU A 194 24.76 -17.19 17.36
N PRO A 195 25.16 -18.13 18.25
CA PRO A 195 24.18 -18.77 19.09
C PRO A 195 23.30 -17.65 19.65
N HIS A 196 22.00 -17.67 19.34
CA HIS A 196 21.09 -16.74 19.98
C HIS A 196 21.34 -16.87 21.48
N ALA A 197 21.76 -15.75 22.10
CA ALA A 197 22.02 -15.69 23.51
C ALA A 197 20.82 -16.34 24.20
N SER A 198 21.11 -17.47 24.84
CA SER A 198 20.16 -18.37 25.47
C SER A 198 19.09 -17.59 26.22
N HIS A 199 17.94 -17.42 25.59
CA HIS A 199 16.70 -17.22 26.30
C HIS A 199 16.17 -18.61 26.62
N GLU A 200 15.84 -18.79 27.90
CA GLU A 200 15.33 -20.02 28.49
C GLU A 200 14.33 -20.73 27.58
N ALA A 201 14.42 -22.06 27.54
CA ALA A 201 13.59 -22.94 26.74
C ALA A 201 12.09 -22.58 26.83
N GLY A 202 11.59 -21.88 25.80
CA GLY A 202 10.19 -21.49 25.72
C GLY A 202 9.95 -20.32 24.76
N GLN A 203 9.84 -20.63 23.47
CA GLN A 203 9.52 -19.74 22.35
C GLN A 203 10.64 -18.80 21.90
N GLU A 204 11.49 -19.31 20.99
CA GLU A 204 12.32 -18.45 20.15
C GLU A 204 11.41 -17.62 19.21
N PRO A 205 11.66 -16.30 19.07
CA PRO A 205 11.06 -15.54 17.98
C PRO A 205 11.60 -16.08 16.65
N SER A 206 10.78 -16.88 15.97
CA SER A 206 11.00 -17.38 14.60
C SER A 206 10.77 -16.24 13.59
N GLY A 207 11.59 -15.20 13.69
CA GLY A 207 11.54 -14.05 12.81
C GLY A 207 12.60 -14.17 11.72
N ARG A 208 12.16 -14.07 10.47
CA ARG A 208 13.01 -13.97 9.29
C ARG A 208 13.47 -12.52 9.14
N LYS A 209 14.77 -12.30 9.32
CA LYS A 209 15.40 -10.99 9.07
C LYS A 209 15.33 -10.66 7.58
N PHE A 210 15.28 -9.39 7.25
CA PHE A 210 15.46 -8.93 5.88
C PHE A 210 16.18 -7.59 5.85
N SER A 211 16.90 -7.31 4.77
CA SER A 211 17.45 -5.97 4.51
C SER A 211 17.43 -5.61 3.03
N PHE A 212 17.31 -4.31 2.78
CA PHE A 212 17.31 -3.69 1.46
C PHE A 212 18.19 -2.46 1.51
N VAL A 213 19.02 -2.28 0.48
CA VAL A 213 19.66 -1.02 0.15
C VAL A 213 19.34 -0.67 -1.30
N ILE A 214 18.70 0.47 -1.51
CA ILE A 214 18.23 0.95 -2.82
C ILE A 214 19.06 2.18 -3.21
N ASP A 215 19.70 2.10 -4.37
CA ASP A 215 20.52 3.15 -4.96
C ASP A 215 21.59 3.73 -4.00
N ARG A 216 22.08 2.89 -3.06
CA ARG A 216 23.03 3.23 -1.98
C ARG A 216 22.60 4.38 -1.06
N ARG A 217 21.37 4.83 -1.17
CA ARG A 217 20.85 6.02 -0.46
C ARG A 217 19.83 5.63 0.58
N TRP A 218 18.92 4.74 0.22
CA TRP A 218 17.82 4.33 1.08
C TRP A 218 18.05 2.92 1.55
N CYS A 219 17.82 2.65 2.84
CA CYS A 219 17.83 1.29 3.34
C CYS A 219 16.70 1.01 4.30
N MET A 220 16.22 -0.23 4.26
CA MET A 220 15.31 -0.80 5.23
C MET A 220 15.91 -2.11 5.75
N LEU A 221 15.84 -2.32 7.06
CA LEU A 221 16.15 -3.58 7.71
C LEU A 221 15.08 -3.91 8.73
N GLY A 222 14.71 -5.18 8.85
CA GLY A 222 13.63 -5.56 9.75
C GLY A 222 13.56 -7.05 9.96
N MET A 223 12.49 -7.45 10.64
CA MET A 223 12.17 -8.83 10.93
C MET A 223 10.68 -9.07 10.69
N ARG A 224 10.35 -10.19 10.07
CA ARG A 224 8.98 -10.67 9.78
C ARG A 224 8.85 -12.14 10.14
N GLY A 225 7.69 -12.59 10.57
CA GLY A 225 7.49 -14.02 10.90
C GLY A 225 6.20 -14.28 11.66
N GLU A 226 5.79 -15.54 11.75
CA GLU A 226 4.51 -15.93 12.34
C GLU A 226 4.45 -15.67 13.86
N ASN A 227 5.60 -15.69 14.54
CA ASN A 227 5.70 -15.55 16.00
C ASN A 227 6.46 -14.28 16.43
N CYS A 228 6.63 -13.30 15.54
CA CYS A 228 7.23 -12.01 15.89
C CYS A 228 6.44 -10.85 15.26
N PRO A 229 6.28 -9.73 15.96
CA PRO A 229 5.68 -8.54 15.35
C PRO A 229 6.58 -8.06 14.20
N THR A 230 5.99 -7.89 13.03
CA THR A 230 6.69 -7.31 11.88
C THR A 230 7.08 -5.87 12.18
N GLN A 231 8.38 -5.61 12.18
CA GLN A 231 8.95 -4.29 12.39
C GLN A 231 10.14 -4.07 11.47
N ALA A 232 10.27 -2.84 10.98
CA ALA A 232 11.35 -2.45 10.10
C ALA A 232 11.85 -1.06 10.47
N LEU A 233 13.17 -0.94 10.56
CA LEU A 233 13.85 0.33 10.56
C LEU A 233 14.14 0.73 9.12
N ILE A 234 13.83 1.96 8.80
CA ILE A 234 14.18 2.55 7.53
C ILE A 234 14.99 3.83 7.78
N THR A 235 15.97 4.09 6.92
CA THR A 235 16.78 5.30 7.01
C THR A 235 17.48 5.60 5.68
N GLU A 236 17.93 6.84 5.53
CA GLU A 236 18.86 7.25 4.47
C GLU A 236 20.23 7.64 5.03
N HIS A 237 20.50 7.26 6.29
CA HIS A 237 21.76 7.58 6.94
C HIS A 237 22.94 6.86 6.27
N PRO A 238 23.99 7.56 5.78
CA PRO A 238 25.12 6.93 5.08
C PRO A 238 25.84 5.84 5.87
N VAL A 239 25.86 5.95 7.20
CA VAL A 239 26.41 4.91 8.09
C VAL A 239 25.62 3.60 7.99
N MET A 240 24.29 3.65 7.93
CA MET A 240 23.47 2.43 7.86
C MET A 240 23.52 1.81 6.47
N THR A 241 23.41 2.62 5.42
CA THR A 241 23.58 2.12 4.04
C THR A 241 24.98 1.53 3.85
N GLY A 242 26.03 2.19 4.34
CA GLY A 242 27.39 1.67 4.32
C GLY A 242 27.56 0.38 5.11
N LEU A 243 26.94 0.25 6.29
CA LEU A 243 27.00 -0.97 7.10
C LEU A 243 26.35 -2.16 6.39
N LEU A 244 25.16 -1.98 5.82
CA LEU A 244 24.47 -3.04 5.09
C LEU A 244 25.20 -3.44 3.81
N LEU A 245 25.74 -2.46 3.07
CA LEU A 245 26.56 -2.75 1.87
C LEU A 245 27.85 -3.50 2.22
N ASN A 246 28.50 -3.14 3.34
CA ASN A 246 29.68 -3.86 3.82
C ASN A 246 29.34 -5.28 4.27
N HIS A 247 28.22 -5.46 4.99
CA HIS A 247 27.74 -6.78 5.37
C HIS A 247 27.50 -7.65 4.15
N PHE A 248 26.78 -7.14 3.14
CA PHE A 248 26.56 -7.84 1.88
C PHE A 248 27.87 -8.21 1.17
N ALA A 249 28.84 -7.29 1.12
CA ALA A 249 30.14 -7.56 0.52
C ALA A 249 30.92 -8.65 1.28
N GLN A 250 30.84 -8.67 2.61
CA GLN A 250 31.45 -9.71 3.44
C GLN A 250 30.82 -11.08 3.18
N ASP A 251 29.48 -11.14 3.06
CA ASP A 251 28.76 -12.36 2.75
C ASP A 251 29.17 -12.91 1.37
N LEU A 252 29.27 -12.03 0.36
CA LEU A 252 29.72 -12.41 -0.98
C LEU A 252 31.17 -12.94 -0.98
N ILE A 253 32.09 -12.24 -0.28
CA ILE A 253 33.48 -12.68 -0.17
C ILE A 253 33.54 -14.07 0.47
N LEU A 254 32.75 -14.30 1.51
CA LEU A 254 32.77 -15.57 2.22
C LEU A 254 32.16 -16.70 1.40
N TYR A 255 31.07 -16.42 0.67
CA TYR A 255 30.51 -17.36 -0.30
C TYR A 255 31.55 -17.82 -1.33
N GLU A 256 32.30 -16.88 -1.93
CA GLU A 256 33.35 -17.19 -2.91
C GLU A 256 34.50 -17.99 -2.28
N LEU A 257 34.92 -17.63 -1.05
CA LEU A 257 35.96 -18.37 -0.32
C LEU A 257 35.54 -19.81 0.01
N GLU A 258 34.29 -20.02 0.37
CA GLU A 258 33.76 -21.37 0.64
C GLU A 258 33.63 -22.18 -0.63
N HIS A 259 33.25 -21.54 -1.73
CA HIS A 259 33.19 -22.18 -3.03
C HIS A 259 34.58 -22.67 -3.49
N ASP A 260 35.62 -21.86 -3.30
CA ASP A 260 36.99 -22.18 -3.73
C ASP A 260 37.73 -23.12 -2.76
N MET A 261 37.58 -22.91 -1.44
CA MET A 261 38.44 -23.53 -0.41
C MET A 261 37.68 -24.17 0.77
N GLY A 262 36.37 -24.39 0.66
CA GLY A 262 35.51 -24.80 1.79
C GLY A 262 35.98 -26.02 2.59
N SER A 263 36.53 -27.05 1.93
CA SER A 263 37.05 -28.24 2.62
C SER A 263 38.27 -27.95 3.49
N GLU A 264 39.17 -27.08 3.03
CA GLU A 264 40.36 -26.67 3.76
C GLU A 264 39.97 -25.77 4.94
N LEU A 265 39.04 -24.84 4.71
CA LEU A 265 38.48 -23.95 5.72
C LEU A 265 37.78 -24.74 6.83
N SER A 266 36.93 -25.72 6.48
CA SER A 266 36.25 -26.58 7.46
C SER A 266 37.23 -27.46 8.24
N THR A 267 38.29 -27.96 7.60
CA THR A 267 39.32 -28.75 8.29
C THR A 267 40.09 -27.90 9.30
N ARG A 268 40.38 -26.63 8.97
CA ARG A 268 41.21 -25.75 9.79
C ARG A 268 40.43 -25.03 10.89
N TYR A 269 39.19 -24.64 10.62
CA TYR A 269 38.39 -23.77 11.48
C TYR A 269 37.13 -24.43 12.03
N GLY A 270 36.87 -25.69 11.67
CA GLY A 270 35.67 -26.43 12.05
C GLY A 270 34.48 -26.10 11.15
N TRP A 271 33.39 -26.85 11.33
CA TRP A 271 32.15 -26.61 10.60
C TRP A 271 31.64 -25.19 10.90
N ARG A 272 31.33 -24.40 9.86
CA ARG A 272 30.86 -23.01 9.98
C ARG A 272 31.76 -22.10 10.83
N TYR A 273 33.08 -22.30 10.76
CA TYR A 273 34.08 -21.49 11.46
C TYR A 273 33.90 -21.45 12.99
N GLU A 274 33.30 -22.47 13.60
CA GLU A 274 33.11 -22.56 15.05
C GLU A 274 34.41 -22.28 15.83
N GLY A 275 35.56 -22.72 15.31
CA GLY A 275 36.88 -22.50 15.92
C GLY A 275 37.38 -21.05 15.83
N ILE A 276 36.87 -20.24 14.90
CA ILE A 276 37.09 -18.79 14.87
C ILE A 276 36.10 -18.11 15.81
N ILE A 277 34.81 -18.41 15.67
CA ILE A 277 33.72 -17.79 16.45
C ILE A 277 33.96 -17.98 17.94
N GLY A 278 34.29 -19.21 18.36
CA GLY A 278 34.55 -19.55 19.76
C GLY A 278 35.67 -18.70 20.39
N LYS A 279 36.68 -18.26 19.64
CA LYS A 279 37.77 -17.42 20.20
C LYS A 279 37.29 -16.04 20.67
N TYR A 280 36.22 -15.53 20.07
CA TYR A 280 35.73 -14.17 20.30
C TYR A 280 34.36 -14.13 20.97
N MET A 281 33.57 -15.20 20.85
CA MET A 281 32.20 -15.28 21.34
C MET A 281 32.02 -16.21 22.54
N SER A 282 33.06 -16.94 22.97
CA SER A 282 32.99 -17.65 24.26
C SER A 282 32.96 -16.63 25.39
N ALA A 283 31.81 -16.48 26.06
CA ALA A 283 31.76 -15.85 27.36
C ALA A 283 32.74 -16.62 28.28
N GLY A 284 33.67 -15.91 28.91
CA GLY A 284 34.58 -16.54 29.87
C GLY A 284 33.79 -17.29 30.93
N GLU A 285 34.18 -18.53 31.19
CA GLU A 285 33.83 -19.25 32.42
C GLU A 285 34.36 -18.51 33.66
#